data_AF-A0A1D9P2U7-F1
#
_entry.id   AF-A0A1D9P2U7-F1
#
_cell.length_a   1.000
_cell.length_b   1.000
_cell.length_c   1.000
_cell.angle_alpha   90.00
_cell.angle_beta   90.00
_cell.angle_gamma   90.00
#
_symmetry.space_group_name_H-M   'P 1'
#
loop_
_entity.id
_entity.type
_entity.pdbx_description
1 polymer ?
#
loop_
_entity_poly.entity_id
_entity_poly.type
_entity_poly.pdbx_seq_one_letter_code
_entity_poly.pdbx_strand_id
1 'polypeptide(L)'
;MALDVAIKDIPAATLSFASGQDIDTVLYNFGGALEADLVGNSIGEFVGIGFDAALSAVKSTIRETASEAIGCSCQKSEKVILEIEGDSLEKTAESLHKEYIDKISNNIEKAELKSEISLEAESFRELSDIKTELLKGEGEIGTYRELLDSGEIGDNITPHHMPSAEYMSRHGVTKKDGLCMNVEMPSPGKGGRHRLTRTYGHNMTNSQKQFYYSLAPREALAFDIRDMMKIYREQGLYKQIRPQLQKYIIEYENRMPELFGK
;
A
#
# COMPACT_ATOMS: atom_id res chain seq x y z
N MET A 1 15.15 19.52 -72.93
CA MET A 1 13.94 18.77 -72.52
C MET A 1 13.23 19.61 -71.47
N ALA A 2 11.95 19.93 -71.73
CA ALA A 2 10.93 20.62 -70.90
C ALA A 2 11.30 22.01 -70.32
N LEU A 3 10.95 23.13 -70.98
CA LEU A 3 9.69 23.94 -70.92
C LEU A 3 9.36 24.43 -69.49
N ASP A 4 9.62 25.70 -69.14
CA ASP A 4 8.78 26.92 -69.37
C ASP A 4 7.45 26.90 -68.59
N VAL A 5 6.95 27.91 -67.86
CA VAL A 5 7.24 29.35 -67.78
C VAL A 5 6.61 29.96 -66.49
N ALA A 6 7.19 31.10 -66.10
CA ALA A 6 6.82 32.17 -65.14
C ALA A 6 5.30 32.47 -64.94
N ILE A 7 4.81 33.20 -63.92
CA ILE A 7 5.00 34.63 -63.57
C ILE A 7 4.23 34.87 -62.23
N LYS A 8 4.91 35.08 -61.10
CA LYS A 8 4.91 36.31 -60.25
C LYS A 8 3.75 37.34 -60.37
N ASP A 9 3.04 37.50 -59.25
CA ASP A 9 2.39 38.72 -58.68
C ASP A 9 1.27 39.46 -59.44
N ILE A 10 0.00 39.37 -58.95
CA ILE A 10 -0.96 40.51 -58.90
C ILE A 10 -1.90 40.39 -57.66
N PRO A 11 -2.07 41.46 -56.83
CA PRO A 11 -2.88 41.49 -55.61
C PRO A 11 -4.36 41.87 -55.80
N ALA A 12 -5.13 41.65 -54.72
CA ALA A 12 -6.58 41.83 -54.55
C ALA A 12 -7.18 43.14 -55.09
N ALA A 13 -8.21 43.01 -55.95
CA ALA A 13 -9.17 44.06 -56.23
C ALA A 13 -10.46 43.81 -55.44
N THR A 14 -10.55 44.53 -54.33
CA THR A 14 -11.75 45.10 -53.72
C THR A 14 -12.93 45.31 -54.69
N LEU A 15 -14.12 44.90 -54.27
CA LEU A 15 -15.32 45.72 -54.40
C LEU A 15 -16.20 45.49 -53.17
N SER A 16 -16.19 46.49 -52.30
CA SER A 16 -17.03 46.59 -51.12
C SER A 16 -18.48 46.72 -51.53
N PHE A 17 -19.39 46.07 -50.80
CA PHE A 17 -20.66 46.72 -50.49
C PHE A 17 -21.05 46.42 -49.05
N ALA A 18 -21.24 47.53 -48.34
CA ALA A 18 -21.54 47.60 -46.93
C ALA A 18 -22.96 47.11 -46.64
N SER A 19 -23.08 46.63 -45.41
CA SER A 19 -24.23 46.05 -44.75
C SER A 19 -25.53 46.84 -44.85
N GLY A 20 -26.61 46.11 -45.12
CA GLY A 20 -27.93 46.33 -44.51
C GLY A 20 -28.83 47.34 -45.20
N GLN A 21 -29.58 46.89 -46.22
CA GLN A 21 -30.94 47.37 -46.49
C GLN A 21 -31.80 46.23 -47.09
N ASP A 22 -33.10 46.35 -46.87
CA ASP A 22 -34.16 45.33 -46.86
C ASP A 22 -34.62 44.86 -48.26
N ILE A 23 -35.04 43.59 -48.35
CA ILE A 23 -35.42 42.88 -49.59
C ILE A 23 -36.60 43.54 -50.32
N ASP A 24 -37.49 44.20 -49.59
CA ASP A 24 -38.63 44.91 -50.18
C ASP A 24 -38.22 46.15 -51.00
N THR A 25 -37.00 46.67 -50.81
CA THR A 25 -36.45 47.77 -51.64
C THR A 25 -35.85 47.28 -52.96
N VAL A 26 -35.46 46.00 -53.04
CA VAL A 26 -34.86 45.40 -54.24
C VAL A 26 -35.93 45.02 -55.27
N LEU A 27 -37.15 44.69 -54.83
CA LEU A 27 -38.26 44.31 -55.71
C LEU A 27 -39.06 45.50 -56.29
N TYR A 28 -39.00 46.70 -55.69
CA TYR A 28 -39.67 47.90 -56.22
C TYR A 28 -38.87 48.64 -57.32
N ASN A 29 -37.56 48.38 -57.44
CA ASN A 29 -36.66 49.11 -58.36
C ASN A 29 -36.37 48.41 -59.71
N PHE A 30 -36.88 47.19 -59.96
CA PHE A 30 -36.68 46.48 -61.23
C PHE A 30 -37.97 46.29 -62.06
N GLY A 31 -39.11 46.81 -61.59
CA GLY A 31 -40.42 46.70 -62.27
C GLY A 31 -40.89 47.97 -62.99
N GLY A 32 -40.02 48.98 -63.19
CA GLY A 32 -40.36 50.23 -63.88
C GLY A 32 -39.18 50.74 -64.70
N ALA A 33 -39.45 51.08 -65.98
CA ALA A 33 -38.51 51.38 -67.08
C ALA A 33 -38.00 50.10 -67.77
N LEU A 34 -38.79 49.44 -68.65
CA LEU A 34 -39.45 49.99 -69.85
C LEU A 34 -38.44 50.82 -70.65
N GLU A 35 -37.90 50.22 -71.70
CA GLU A 35 -38.31 50.51 -73.09
C GLU A 35 -37.60 51.73 -73.66
N ALA A 36 -37.27 51.58 -74.95
CA ALA A 36 -36.77 52.60 -75.85
C ALA A 36 -35.30 53.02 -75.56
N ASP A 37 -34.40 53.09 -76.52
CA ASP A 37 -34.54 53.06 -77.97
C ASP A 37 -33.13 52.96 -78.58
N LEU A 38 -33.04 52.32 -79.75
CA LEU A 38 -32.28 52.75 -80.94
C LEU A 38 -30.80 53.17 -80.70
N VAL A 39 -29.76 52.56 -81.28
CA VAL A 39 -29.51 52.24 -82.69
C VAL A 39 -28.21 51.41 -82.73
N GLY A 40 -28.16 50.36 -83.56
CA GLY A 40 -26.90 49.95 -84.19
C GLY A 40 -26.48 48.49 -84.04
N ASN A 41 -26.89 47.69 -85.03
CA ASN A 41 -26.25 46.46 -85.52
C ASN A 41 -26.47 45.14 -84.74
N SER A 42 -27.50 44.43 -85.21
CA SER A 42 -27.38 43.06 -85.76
C SER A 42 -26.76 42.00 -84.85
N ILE A 43 -27.59 41.27 -84.09
CA ILE A 43 -27.67 39.79 -84.03
C ILE A 43 -29.02 39.48 -83.33
N GLY A 44 -30.11 39.08 -83.99
CA GLY A 44 -30.34 37.74 -84.55
C GLY A 44 -30.85 36.78 -83.46
N GLU A 45 -32.16 36.54 -83.39
CA GLU A 45 -32.82 35.34 -82.82
C GLU A 45 -32.20 34.70 -81.56
N PHE A 46 -32.48 35.17 -80.33
CA PHE A 46 -32.19 34.36 -79.13
C PHE A 46 -32.97 34.69 -77.84
N VAL A 47 -34.05 35.49 -77.89
CA VAL A 47 -34.66 36.08 -76.66
C VAL A 47 -36.02 35.48 -76.27
N GLY A 48 -36.42 34.35 -76.87
CA GLY A 48 -37.64 33.61 -76.47
C GLY A 48 -37.41 32.46 -75.47
N ILE A 49 -36.16 32.04 -75.27
CA ILE A 49 -35.80 30.85 -74.47
C ILE A 49 -35.32 31.26 -73.05
N GLY A 50 -34.97 32.54 -72.87
CA GLY A 50 -34.34 33.05 -71.66
C GLY A 50 -35.28 33.33 -70.49
N PHE A 51 -36.56 33.64 -70.75
CA PHE A 51 -37.49 34.01 -69.68
C PHE A 51 -37.94 32.80 -68.85
N ASP A 52 -38.22 31.67 -69.51
CA ASP A 52 -38.54 30.41 -68.82
C ASP A 52 -37.31 29.80 -68.12
N ALA A 53 -36.12 29.96 -68.71
CA ALA A 53 -34.87 29.55 -68.07
C ALA A 53 -34.55 30.40 -66.82
N ALA A 54 -34.77 31.71 -66.89
CA ALA A 54 -34.57 32.62 -65.76
C ALA A 54 -35.58 32.36 -64.64
N LEU A 55 -36.86 32.12 -64.95
CA LEU A 55 -37.88 31.80 -63.94
C LEU A 55 -37.63 30.43 -63.26
N SER A 56 -37.09 29.46 -64.02
CA SER A 56 -36.67 28.16 -63.48
C SER A 56 -35.44 28.29 -62.58
N ALA A 57 -34.45 29.10 -62.99
CA ALA A 57 -33.25 29.37 -62.19
C ALA A 57 -33.59 30.10 -60.88
N VAL A 58 -34.50 31.10 -60.91
CA VAL A 58 -34.95 31.78 -59.69
C VAL A 58 -35.66 30.82 -58.73
N LYS A 59 -36.49 29.89 -59.25
CA LYS A 59 -37.12 28.85 -58.41
C LYS A 59 -36.11 27.84 -57.85
N SER A 60 -35.03 27.51 -58.58
CA SER A 60 -33.99 26.63 -58.05
C SER A 60 -33.13 27.32 -57.00
N THR A 61 -32.77 28.59 -57.21
CA THR A 61 -31.98 29.37 -56.25
C THR A 61 -32.75 29.63 -54.95
N ILE A 62 -34.07 29.86 -55.00
CA ILE A 62 -34.92 29.97 -53.78
C ILE A 62 -34.98 28.63 -53.03
N ARG A 63 -34.95 27.50 -53.73
CA ARG A 63 -34.92 26.16 -53.12
C ARG A 63 -33.56 25.83 -52.49
N GLU A 64 -32.46 26.25 -53.12
CA GLU A 64 -31.09 26.10 -52.59
C GLU A 64 -30.85 27.02 -51.39
N THR A 65 -31.26 28.29 -51.44
CA THR A 65 -31.08 29.23 -50.32
C THR A 65 -31.92 28.88 -49.09
N ALA A 66 -33.13 28.31 -49.27
CA ALA A 66 -33.91 27.77 -48.14
C ALA A 66 -33.29 26.50 -47.54
N SER A 67 -32.64 25.65 -48.36
CA SER A 67 -31.93 24.45 -47.92
C SER A 67 -30.64 24.78 -47.17
N GLU A 68 -29.89 25.81 -47.60
CA GLU A 68 -28.66 26.25 -46.94
C GLU A 68 -28.92 27.02 -45.63
N ALA A 69 -30.00 27.80 -45.55
CA ALA A 69 -30.37 28.52 -44.33
C ALA A 69 -30.83 27.57 -43.20
N ILE A 70 -31.50 26.46 -43.52
CA ILE A 70 -31.92 25.44 -42.54
C ILE A 70 -30.75 24.51 -42.19
N GLY A 71 -29.86 24.20 -43.16
CA GLY A 71 -28.66 23.38 -42.93
C GLY A 71 -27.61 24.05 -42.03
N CYS A 72 -27.44 25.38 -42.13
CA CYS A 72 -26.40 26.10 -41.39
C CYS A 72 -26.80 26.44 -39.92
N SER A 73 -28.10 26.52 -39.63
CA SER A 73 -28.61 26.79 -38.27
C SER A 73 -28.63 25.54 -37.38
N CYS A 74 -28.91 24.36 -37.93
CA CYS A 74 -28.90 23.11 -37.17
C CYS A 74 -27.48 22.61 -36.83
N GLN A 75 -26.50 22.75 -37.74
CA GLN A 75 -25.15 22.24 -37.48
C GLN A 75 -24.34 23.09 -36.48
N LYS A 76 -24.61 24.41 -36.37
CA LYS A 76 -23.96 25.27 -35.37
C LYS A 76 -24.54 25.11 -33.98
N SER A 77 -25.83 24.81 -33.85
CA SER A 77 -26.45 24.55 -32.54
C SER A 77 -26.13 23.15 -32.01
N GLU A 78 -26.12 22.10 -32.84
CA GLU A 78 -25.69 20.76 -32.41
C GLU A 78 -24.22 20.68 -32.00
N LYS A 79 -23.31 21.37 -32.71
CA LYS A 79 -21.88 21.35 -32.38
C LYS A 79 -21.56 22.10 -31.08
N VAL A 80 -22.23 23.23 -30.83
CA VAL A 80 -22.08 24.01 -29.59
C VAL A 80 -22.72 23.28 -28.41
N ILE A 81 -23.84 22.58 -28.60
CA ILE A 81 -24.45 21.75 -27.54
C ILE A 81 -23.57 20.55 -27.18
N LEU A 82 -22.98 19.85 -28.17
CA LEU A 82 -22.08 18.71 -27.94
C LEU A 82 -20.74 19.11 -27.28
N GLU A 83 -20.17 20.26 -27.63
CA GLU A 83 -18.93 20.76 -27.01
C GLU A 83 -19.17 21.26 -25.57
N ILE A 84 -20.30 21.91 -25.27
CA ILE A 84 -20.65 22.39 -23.92
C ILE A 84 -21.03 21.22 -22.99
N GLU A 85 -21.73 20.20 -23.48
CA GLU A 85 -22.07 19.01 -22.69
C GLU A 85 -20.84 18.13 -22.42
N GLY A 86 -19.94 17.97 -23.39
CA GLY A 86 -18.69 17.22 -23.23
C GLY A 86 -17.73 17.86 -22.21
N ASP A 87 -17.46 19.16 -22.33
CA ASP A 87 -16.58 19.90 -21.43
C ASP A 87 -17.12 19.95 -19.98
N SER A 88 -18.44 20.06 -19.83
CA SER A 88 -19.10 20.06 -18.53
C SER A 88 -19.03 18.67 -17.87
N LEU A 89 -19.28 17.61 -18.64
CA LEU A 89 -19.19 16.23 -18.15
C LEU A 89 -17.75 15.82 -17.82
N GLU A 90 -16.77 16.23 -18.63
CA GLU A 90 -15.35 15.93 -18.40
C GLU A 90 -14.81 16.65 -17.15
N LYS A 91 -15.11 17.94 -16.98
CA LYS A 91 -14.75 18.69 -15.74
C LYS A 91 -15.44 18.10 -14.51
N THR A 92 -16.67 17.62 -14.64
CA THR A 92 -17.40 16.97 -13.53
C THR A 92 -16.78 15.60 -13.21
N ALA A 93 -16.39 14.83 -14.24
CA ALA A 93 -15.72 13.54 -14.07
C ALA A 93 -14.32 13.68 -13.46
N GLU A 94 -13.54 14.68 -13.86
CA GLU A 94 -12.25 15.00 -13.26
C GLU A 94 -12.39 15.43 -11.79
N SER A 95 -13.40 16.24 -11.47
CA SER A 95 -13.69 16.64 -10.10
C SER A 95 -14.08 15.45 -9.23
N LEU A 96 -14.94 14.56 -9.73
CA LEU A 96 -15.34 13.33 -9.03
C LEU A 96 -14.16 12.35 -8.89
N HIS A 97 -13.31 12.25 -9.91
CA HIS A 97 -12.13 11.41 -9.87
C HIS A 97 -11.12 11.91 -8.84
N LYS A 98 -10.89 13.23 -8.79
CA LYS A 98 -10.04 13.86 -7.78
C LYS A 98 -10.58 13.66 -6.37
N GLU A 99 -11.88 13.87 -6.14
CA GLU A 99 -12.50 13.62 -4.83
C GLU A 99 -12.38 12.15 -4.41
N TYR A 100 -12.48 11.22 -5.36
CA TYR A 100 -12.34 9.79 -5.09
C TYR A 100 -10.88 9.40 -4.79
N ILE A 101 -9.92 9.94 -5.53
CA ILE A 101 -8.47 9.79 -5.27
C ILE A 101 -8.15 10.34 -3.88
N ASP A 102 -8.63 11.53 -3.54
CA ASP A 102 -8.39 12.17 -2.23
C ASP A 102 -8.98 11.32 -1.09
N LYS A 103 -10.17 10.74 -1.26
CA LYS A 103 -10.75 9.82 -0.28
C LYS A 103 -9.93 8.53 -0.12
N ILE A 104 -9.42 7.98 -1.22
CA ILE A 104 -8.56 6.80 -1.19
C ILE A 104 -7.25 7.12 -0.47
N SER A 105 -6.58 8.22 -0.82
CA SER A 105 -5.32 8.65 -0.20
C SER A 105 -5.48 8.84 1.31
N ASN A 106 -6.54 9.52 1.75
CA ASN A 106 -6.82 9.70 3.18
C ASN A 106 -7.09 8.36 3.91
N ASN A 107 -7.74 7.41 3.25
CA ASN A 107 -8.00 6.09 3.82
C ASN A 107 -6.72 5.24 3.90
N ILE A 108 -5.82 5.37 2.92
CA ILE A 108 -4.50 4.73 2.91
C ILE A 108 -3.65 5.30 4.05
N GLU A 109 -3.51 6.63 4.16
CA GLU A 109 -2.78 7.27 5.26
C GLU A 109 -3.34 6.84 6.63
N LYS A 110 -4.67 6.80 6.79
CA LYS A 110 -5.29 6.34 8.03
C LYS A 110 -5.03 4.86 8.32
N ALA A 111 -4.95 4.02 7.30
CA ALA A 111 -4.64 2.60 7.45
C ALA A 111 -3.16 2.38 7.80
N GLU A 112 -2.24 3.13 7.18
CA GLU A 112 -0.81 3.12 7.48
C GLU A 112 -0.56 3.59 8.92
N LEU A 113 -1.14 4.72 9.32
CA LEU A 113 -1.05 5.23 10.70
C LEU A 113 -1.60 4.23 11.72
N LYS A 114 -2.71 3.56 11.39
CA LYS A 114 -3.29 2.51 12.24
C LYS A 114 -2.39 1.28 12.36
N SER A 115 -1.69 0.93 11.28
CA SER A 115 -0.74 -0.19 11.27
C SER A 115 0.52 0.13 12.08
N GLU A 116 1.05 1.35 11.98
CA GLU A 116 2.19 1.82 12.77
C GLU A 116 1.84 1.87 14.26
N ILE A 117 0.67 2.43 14.62
CA ILE A 117 0.18 2.43 16.00
C ILE A 117 -0.01 1.00 16.53
N SER A 118 -0.43 0.05 15.68
CA SER A 118 -0.55 -1.36 16.08
C SER A 118 0.80 -1.99 16.37
N LEU A 119 1.81 -1.73 15.53
CA LEU A 119 3.18 -2.22 15.72
C LEU A 119 3.83 -1.59 16.96
N GLU A 120 3.65 -0.30 17.18
CA GLU A 120 4.13 0.38 18.39
C GLU A 120 3.41 -0.13 19.64
N ALA A 121 2.10 -0.33 19.60
CA ALA A 121 1.33 -0.87 20.73
C ALA A 121 1.68 -2.33 21.06
N GLU A 122 1.99 -3.15 20.05
CA GLU A 122 2.52 -4.51 20.25
C GLU A 122 3.91 -4.47 20.90
N SER A 123 4.80 -3.59 20.43
CA SER A 123 6.12 -3.41 21.03
C SER A 123 6.05 -2.91 22.49
N PHE A 124 5.10 -2.02 22.80
CA PHE A 124 4.92 -1.47 24.15
C PHE A 124 4.28 -2.48 25.11
N ARG A 125 3.37 -3.33 24.62
CA ARG A 125 2.85 -4.46 25.40
C ARG A 125 3.95 -5.47 25.71
N GLU A 126 4.81 -5.76 24.75
CA GLU A 126 5.96 -6.64 24.93
C GLU A 126 6.95 -6.08 25.97
N LEU A 127 7.17 -4.75 26.00
CA LEU A 127 7.96 -4.07 27.03
C LEU A 127 7.27 -4.06 28.42
N SER A 128 5.94 -3.96 28.48
CA SER A 128 5.19 -3.92 29.75
C SER A 128 5.12 -5.27 30.48
N ASP A 129 5.35 -6.36 29.75
CA ASP A 129 5.42 -7.73 30.30
C ASP A 129 6.85 -8.17 30.65
N ILE A 130 7.88 -7.37 30.34
CA ILE A 130 9.24 -7.60 30.85
C ILE A 130 9.25 -7.22 32.33
N LYS A 131 9.00 -8.19 33.20
CA LYS A 131 9.33 -8.06 34.63
C LYS A 131 10.80 -7.66 34.75
N THR A 132 11.02 -6.50 35.34
CA THR A 132 12.35 -5.90 35.52
C THR A 132 13.06 -6.37 36.80
N GLU A 133 12.43 -7.27 37.56
CA GLU A 133 12.95 -7.80 38.82
C GLU A 133 12.76 -9.32 38.90
N LEU A 134 13.70 -9.97 39.59
CA LEU A 134 13.60 -11.39 39.94
C LEU A 134 12.46 -11.61 40.94
N LEU A 135 11.78 -12.74 40.83
CA LEU A 135 10.83 -13.16 41.86
C LEU A 135 11.56 -13.49 43.17
N LYS A 136 10.87 -13.36 44.30
CA LYS A 136 11.38 -13.85 45.59
C LYS A 136 11.68 -15.35 45.44
N GLY A 137 12.92 -15.74 45.77
CA GLY A 137 13.38 -17.13 45.65
C GLY A 137 13.86 -17.54 44.26
N GLU A 138 13.71 -16.70 43.22
CA GLU A 138 14.29 -16.97 41.91
C GLU A 138 15.82 -16.87 41.97
N GLY A 139 16.49 -17.87 41.39
CA GLY A 139 17.93 -18.03 41.49
C GLY A 139 18.40 -18.78 42.74
N GLU A 140 17.51 -19.20 43.64
CA GLU A 140 17.87 -20.11 44.72
C GLU A 140 18.29 -21.47 44.17
N ILE A 141 19.30 -22.07 44.78
CA ILE A 141 19.98 -23.28 44.30
C ILE A 141 19.83 -24.36 45.35
N GLY A 142 19.48 -25.56 44.91
CA GLY A 142 19.32 -26.73 45.75
C GLY A 142 19.01 -27.95 44.89
N THR A 143 18.97 -29.12 45.50
CA THR A 143 18.42 -30.30 44.84
C THR A 143 16.94 -30.08 44.53
N TYR A 144 16.40 -30.81 43.54
CA TYR A 144 14.99 -30.74 43.22
C TYR A 144 14.10 -30.97 44.45
N ARG A 145 14.50 -31.89 45.33
CA ARG A 145 13.76 -32.16 46.57
C ARG A 145 13.82 -30.98 47.54
N GLU A 146 15.01 -30.45 47.82
CA GLU A 146 15.17 -29.32 48.75
C GLU A 146 14.34 -28.12 48.33
N LEU A 147 14.35 -27.78 47.04
CA LEU A 147 13.59 -26.63 46.53
C LEU A 147 12.07 -26.87 46.50
N LEU A 148 11.63 -28.12 46.35
CA LEU A 148 10.21 -28.46 46.52
C LEU A 148 9.76 -28.37 47.99
N ASP A 149 10.61 -28.83 48.90
CA ASP A 149 10.32 -28.83 50.34
C ASP A 149 10.31 -27.40 50.92
N SER A 150 11.09 -26.47 50.34
CA SER A 150 11.15 -25.06 50.74
C SER A 150 10.21 -24.12 49.95
N GLY A 151 9.58 -24.60 48.89
CA GLY A 151 8.75 -23.80 47.99
C GLY A 151 7.36 -23.49 48.56
N GLU A 152 6.69 -22.48 47.99
CA GLU A 152 5.34 -22.08 48.38
C GLU A 152 4.37 -22.24 47.20
N ILE A 153 3.15 -22.71 47.46
CA ILE A 153 2.14 -22.81 46.40
C ILE A 153 1.80 -21.40 45.89
N GLY A 154 1.99 -21.18 44.58
CA GLY A 154 1.67 -19.91 43.93
C GLY A 154 2.80 -18.87 43.94
N ASP A 155 4.01 -19.25 44.36
CA ASP A 155 5.22 -18.42 44.29
C ASP A 155 5.68 -18.08 42.86
N ASN A 156 5.11 -18.76 41.86
CA ASN A 156 5.41 -18.60 40.44
C ASN A 156 6.88 -18.88 40.08
N ILE A 157 7.55 -19.71 40.86
CA ILE A 157 8.88 -20.23 40.56
C ILE A 157 8.83 -21.75 40.48
N THR A 158 9.77 -22.34 39.75
CA THR A 158 9.93 -23.78 39.71
C THR A 158 11.40 -24.16 39.64
N PRO A 159 11.81 -25.27 40.26
CA PRO A 159 13.15 -25.82 40.10
C PRO A 159 13.41 -26.22 38.64
N HIS A 160 14.50 -25.72 38.06
CA HIS A 160 15.02 -26.11 36.75
C HIS A 160 16.35 -26.86 36.88
N HIS A 161 16.44 -28.06 36.31
CA HIS A 161 17.69 -28.84 36.26
C HIS A 161 18.61 -28.35 35.15
N MET A 162 19.89 -28.12 35.46
CA MET A 162 20.94 -27.80 34.49
C MET A 162 22.23 -28.56 34.81
N PRO A 163 22.67 -29.62 34.09
CA PRO A 163 22.00 -30.22 32.95
C PRO A 163 20.59 -30.71 33.22
N SER A 164 19.79 -30.89 32.17
CA SER A 164 18.39 -31.32 32.26
C SER A 164 18.25 -32.63 33.04
N ALA A 165 17.10 -32.84 33.69
CA ALA A 165 16.86 -34.05 34.49
C ALA A 165 17.04 -35.35 33.67
N GLU A 166 16.67 -35.33 32.39
CA GLU A 166 16.84 -36.48 31.50
C GLU A 166 18.31 -36.69 31.10
N TYR A 167 19.10 -35.62 30.94
CA TYR A 167 20.54 -35.76 30.77
C TYR A 167 21.16 -36.39 32.01
N MET A 168 20.85 -35.84 33.19
CA MET A 168 21.41 -36.30 34.46
C MET A 168 21.05 -37.76 34.78
N SER A 169 19.85 -38.22 34.43
CA SER A 169 19.45 -39.61 34.64
C SER A 169 20.27 -40.60 33.81
N ARG A 170 20.71 -40.21 32.60
CA ARG A 170 21.63 -41.01 31.76
C ARG A 170 23.02 -41.14 32.38
N HIS A 171 23.37 -40.24 33.29
CA HIS A 171 24.60 -40.26 34.08
C HIS A 171 24.40 -40.79 35.52
N GLY A 172 23.28 -41.48 35.78
CA GLY A 172 23.04 -42.15 37.06
C GLY A 172 22.55 -41.24 38.19
N VAL A 173 22.23 -39.98 37.90
CA VAL A 173 21.73 -39.02 38.89
C VAL A 173 20.20 -38.98 38.83
N THR A 174 19.55 -39.23 39.97
CA THR A 174 18.08 -39.22 40.01
C THR A 174 17.55 -37.80 39.90
N LYS A 175 16.31 -37.64 39.41
CA LYS A 175 15.65 -36.33 39.33
C LYS A 175 15.61 -35.60 40.68
N LYS A 176 15.45 -36.34 41.78
CA LYS A 176 15.36 -35.75 43.13
C LYS A 176 16.70 -35.20 43.63
N ASP A 177 17.79 -35.85 43.24
CA ASP A 177 19.14 -35.52 43.70
C ASP A 177 19.89 -34.57 42.75
N GLY A 178 19.40 -34.42 41.51
CA GLY A 178 19.92 -33.46 40.55
C GLY A 178 19.82 -32.02 41.08
N LEU A 179 20.88 -31.25 40.87
CA LEU A 179 20.92 -29.84 41.23
C LEU A 179 19.94 -29.05 40.34
N CYS A 180 19.27 -28.08 40.96
CA CYS A 180 18.30 -27.20 40.34
C CYS A 180 18.54 -25.75 40.76
N MET A 181 18.01 -24.85 39.96
CA MET A 181 17.85 -23.45 40.32
C MET A 181 16.38 -23.06 40.17
N ASN A 182 15.82 -22.30 41.10
CA ASN A 182 14.47 -21.75 40.95
C ASN A 182 14.43 -20.73 39.81
N VAL A 183 13.45 -20.86 38.91
CA VAL A 183 13.26 -20.00 37.74
C VAL A 183 11.78 -19.61 37.64
N GLU A 184 11.48 -18.38 37.21
CA GLU A 184 10.09 -17.95 37.04
C GLU A 184 9.29 -18.89 36.10
N MET A 185 8.15 -19.34 36.61
CA MET A 185 7.11 -20.07 35.90
C MET A 185 5.73 -19.75 36.50
N PRO A 186 4.99 -18.78 35.95
CA PRO A 186 3.65 -18.45 36.43
C PRO A 186 2.70 -19.66 36.39
N SER A 187 1.94 -19.85 37.47
CA SER A 187 0.97 -20.95 37.62
C SER A 187 -0.20 -20.56 38.54
N PRO A 188 -1.47 -20.62 38.07
CA PRO A 188 -1.86 -20.88 36.68
C PRO A 188 -1.38 -19.77 35.74
N GLY A 189 -0.96 -20.10 34.52
CA GLY A 189 -0.49 -19.09 33.57
C GLY A 189 0.34 -19.63 32.40
N LYS A 190 0.78 -18.71 31.55
CA LYS A 190 1.70 -18.93 30.42
C LYS A 190 2.97 -18.08 30.63
N GLY A 191 3.99 -18.31 29.80
CA GLY A 191 5.24 -17.54 29.85
C GLY A 191 6.19 -17.98 30.98
N GLY A 192 7.04 -17.06 31.43
CA GLY A 192 8.07 -17.33 32.44
C GLY A 192 9.37 -17.91 31.86
N ARG A 193 10.49 -17.51 32.46
CA ARG A 193 11.85 -17.85 32.00
C ARG A 193 12.11 -19.35 31.95
N HIS A 194 11.48 -20.13 32.82
CA HIS A 194 11.61 -21.58 32.82
C HIS A 194 11.15 -22.19 31.50
N ARG A 195 10.06 -21.66 30.91
CA ARG A 195 9.50 -22.17 29.65
C ARG A 195 10.29 -21.73 28.42
N LEU A 196 11.21 -20.77 28.58
CA LEU A 196 12.08 -20.28 27.52
C LEU A 196 13.36 -21.09 27.37
N THR A 197 13.72 -21.93 28.36
CA THR A 197 14.95 -22.71 28.26
C THR A 197 14.84 -23.77 27.18
N ARG A 198 15.93 -24.04 26.47
CA ARG A 198 15.96 -25.01 25.36
C ARG A 198 15.66 -26.43 25.83
N THR A 199 16.07 -26.76 27.06
CA THR A 199 15.84 -28.07 27.67
C THR A 199 14.45 -28.21 28.30
N TYR A 200 13.61 -27.18 28.26
CA TYR A 200 12.21 -27.27 28.66
C TYR A 200 11.35 -27.95 27.59
N GLY A 201 10.61 -28.99 27.99
CA GLY A 201 9.57 -29.64 27.19
C GLY A 201 10.01 -30.04 25.76
N HIS A 202 9.44 -29.36 24.77
CA HIS A 202 9.65 -29.63 23.34
C HIS A 202 10.37 -28.47 22.62
N ASN A 203 11.09 -27.60 23.36
CA ASN A 203 11.82 -26.47 22.78
C ASN A 203 13.02 -26.88 21.92
N MET A 204 13.41 -28.16 21.95
CA MET A 204 14.38 -28.75 21.05
C MET A 204 13.73 -29.80 20.15
N THR A 205 14.16 -29.81 18.88
CA THR A 205 13.88 -30.92 17.96
C THR A 205 14.56 -32.21 18.44
N ASN A 206 14.14 -33.35 17.91
CA ASN A 206 14.76 -34.65 18.25
C ASN A 206 16.27 -34.66 17.94
N SER A 207 16.69 -34.07 16.81
CA SER A 207 18.11 -33.98 16.46
C SER A 207 18.91 -33.09 17.42
N GLN A 208 18.31 -31.97 17.87
CA GLN A 208 18.93 -31.09 18.86
C GLN A 208 19.03 -31.78 20.24
N LYS A 209 18.01 -32.53 20.65
CA LYS A 209 18.05 -33.35 21.88
C LYS A 209 19.15 -34.41 21.80
N GLN A 210 19.25 -35.11 20.67
CA GLN A 210 20.30 -36.11 20.44
C GLN A 210 21.70 -35.49 20.55
N PHE A 211 21.91 -34.32 19.93
CA PHE A 211 23.16 -33.56 20.04
C PHE A 211 23.44 -33.18 21.50
N TYR A 212 22.47 -32.62 22.21
CA TYR A 212 22.61 -32.24 23.61
C TYR A 212 22.98 -33.44 24.51
N TYR A 213 22.34 -34.60 24.32
CA TYR A 213 22.67 -35.83 25.05
C TYR A 213 24.03 -36.44 24.68
N SER A 214 24.65 -36.01 23.58
CA SER A 214 26.01 -36.44 23.20
C SER A 214 27.12 -35.59 23.81
N LEU A 215 26.79 -34.44 24.40
CA LEU A 215 27.75 -33.53 25.01
C LEU A 215 28.40 -34.17 26.26
N ALA A 216 29.65 -33.81 26.53
CA ALA A 216 30.27 -34.13 27.82
C ALA A 216 29.56 -33.37 28.97
N PRO A 217 29.59 -33.86 30.23
CA PRO A 217 28.84 -33.24 31.33
C PRO A 217 29.13 -31.75 31.52
N ARG A 218 30.40 -31.34 31.44
CA ARG A 218 30.79 -29.91 31.49
C ARG A 218 30.20 -29.09 30.34
N GLU A 219 30.12 -29.67 29.15
CA GLU A 219 29.58 -29.00 27.97
C GLU A 219 28.06 -28.88 28.02
N ALA A 220 27.36 -29.90 28.52
CA ALA A 220 25.93 -29.85 28.78
C ALA A 220 25.59 -28.80 29.84
N LEU A 221 26.38 -28.74 30.93
CA LEU A 221 26.23 -27.68 31.94
C LEU A 221 26.46 -26.30 31.32
N ALA A 222 27.52 -26.13 30.53
CA ALA A 222 27.80 -24.88 29.85
C ALA A 222 26.70 -24.49 28.84
N PHE A 223 26.08 -25.47 28.17
CA PHE A 223 24.96 -25.25 27.26
C PHE A 223 23.78 -24.61 27.98
N ASP A 224 23.33 -25.22 29.09
CA ASP A 224 22.16 -24.71 29.83
C ASP A 224 22.46 -23.39 30.54
N ILE A 225 23.66 -23.21 31.08
CA ILE A 225 24.06 -21.93 31.67
C ILE A 225 24.06 -20.82 30.62
N ARG A 226 24.61 -21.04 29.42
CA ARG A 226 24.58 -20.02 28.35
C ARG A 226 23.16 -19.67 27.93
N ASP A 227 22.28 -20.65 27.92
CA ASP A 227 20.88 -20.45 27.60
C ASP A 227 20.18 -19.56 28.65
N MET A 228 20.39 -19.85 29.93
CA MET A 228 19.92 -18.99 31.02
C MET A 228 20.52 -17.59 30.95
N MET A 229 21.83 -17.47 30.69
CA MET A 229 22.48 -16.17 30.51
C MET A 229 21.82 -15.37 29.39
N LYS A 230 21.46 -16.01 28.27
CA LYS A 230 20.77 -15.36 27.16
C LYS A 230 19.39 -14.85 27.60
N ILE A 231 18.57 -15.72 28.18
CA ILE A 231 17.21 -15.38 28.64
C ILE A 231 17.23 -14.19 29.60
N TYR A 232 18.09 -14.22 30.62
CA TYR A 232 18.18 -13.12 31.59
C TYR A 232 18.81 -11.84 31.01
N ARG A 233 19.66 -11.93 29.97
CA ARG A 233 20.17 -10.74 29.27
C ARG A 233 19.10 -10.06 28.46
N GLU A 234 18.30 -10.84 27.73
CA GLU A 234 17.19 -10.34 26.91
C GLU A 234 16.15 -9.62 27.77
N GLN A 235 16.02 -9.99 29.04
CA GLN A 235 15.11 -9.36 30.01
C GLN A 235 15.78 -8.29 30.91
N GLY A 236 17.04 -7.92 30.66
CA GLY A 236 17.75 -6.91 31.46
C GLY A 236 18.13 -7.34 32.89
N LEU A 237 17.89 -8.60 33.26
CA LEU A 237 18.06 -9.17 34.60
C LEU A 237 19.41 -9.86 34.82
N TYR A 238 20.25 -9.96 33.79
CA TYR A 238 21.51 -10.71 33.85
C TYR A 238 22.42 -10.28 35.00
N LYS A 239 22.51 -8.98 35.30
CA LYS A 239 23.33 -8.47 36.41
C LYS A 239 22.89 -9.02 37.76
N GLN A 240 21.59 -9.21 37.96
CA GLN A 240 21.00 -9.71 39.21
C GLN A 240 21.23 -11.22 39.37
N ILE A 241 21.01 -12.00 38.30
CA ILE A 241 21.11 -13.47 38.38
C ILE A 241 22.55 -14.00 38.27
N ARG A 242 23.47 -13.24 37.66
CA ARG A 242 24.84 -13.71 37.35
C ARG A 242 25.57 -14.34 38.55
N PRO A 243 25.54 -13.77 39.77
CA PRO A 243 26.18 -14.40 40.93
C PRO A 243 25.62 -15.80 41.22
N GLN A 244 24.32 -16.02 41.03
CA GLN A 244 23.70 -17.34 41.24
C GLN A 244 24.09 -18.33 40.15
N LEU A 245 24.15 -17.90 38.88
CA LEU A 245 24.65 -18.77 37.81
C LEU A 245 26.11 -19.22 38.06
N GLN A 246 26.95 -18.32 38.59
CA GLN A 246 28.33 -18.66 38.98
C GLN A 246 28.36 -19.63 40.17
N LYS A 247 27.56 -19.36 41.20
CA LYS A 247 27.41 -20.24 42.36
C LYS A 247 26.94 -21.64 41.94
N TYR A 248 26.00 -21.72 41.01
CA TYR A 248 25.44 -22.97 40.50
C TYR A 248 26.53 -23.85 39.87
N ILE A 249 27.37 -23.28 39.00
CA ILE A 249 28.49 -24.02 38.38
C ILE A 249 29.41 -24.59 39.47
N ILE A 250 29.85 -23.74 40.41
CA ILE A 250 30.78 -24.13 41.47
C ILE A 250 30.17 -25.23 42.33
N GLU A 251 28.92 -25.06 42.75
CA GLU A 251 28.22 -26.00 43.60
C GLU A 251 28.03 -27.35 42.91
N TYR A 252 27.68 -27.38 41.63
CA TYR A 252 27.44 -28.64 40.94
C TYR A 252 28.73 -29.43 40.73
N GLU A 253 29.79 -28.75 40.31
CA GLU A 253 31.10 -29.36 40.17
C GLU A 253 31.64 -29.90 41.50
N ASN A 254 31.35 -29.24 42.62
CA ASN A 254 31.75 -29.70 43.95
C ASN A 254 30.91 -30.90 44.43
N ARG A 255 29.62 -30.95 44.08
CA ARG A 255 28.72 -32.06 44.44
C ARG A 255 29.01 -33.32 43.62
N MET A 256 29.49 -33.19 42.39
CA MET A 256 29.73 -34.31 41.47
C MET A 256 31.11 -34.25 40.80
N PRO A 257 32.20 -34.30 41.58
CA PRO A 257 33.55 -34.14 41.06
C PRO A 257 33.93 -35.22 40.04
N GLU A 258 33.47 -36.46 40.22
CA GLU A 258 33.72 -37.56 39.29
C GLU A 258 33.05 -37.34 37.93
N LEU A 259 31.82 -36.81 37.92
CA LEU A 259 31.06 -36.57 36.69
C LEU A 259 31.66 -35.42 35.88
N PHE A 260 32.09 -34.37 36.56
CA PHE A 260 32.68 -33.21 35.91
C PHE A 260 34.20 -33.33 35.75
N GLY A 261 34.87 -34.32 36.34
CA GLY A 261 36.33 -34.47 36.26
C GLY A 261 37.05 -33.29 36.91
N LYS A 262 36.84 -33.11 38.22
CA LYS A 262 37.60 -32.18 39.07
C LYS A 262 38.78 -32.88 39.73
#